data_AF-F6DU59-F1
#
_entry.id   AF-F6DU59-F1
#
_cell.length_a   1.000
_cell.length_b   1.000
_cell.length_c   1.000
_cell.angle_alpha   90.00
_cell.angle_beta   90.00
_cell.angle_gamma   90.00
#
_symmetry.space_group_name_H-M   'P 1'
#
loop_
_entity.id
_entity.type
_entity.pdbx_description
1 polymer ?
#
loop_
_entity_poly.entity_id
_entity_poly.type
_entity_poly.pdbx_seq_one_letter_code
_entity_poly.pdbx_strand_id
1 'polypeptide(L)' 'MGIPDVLGFKLEDAVSLLKESGFTVSQVLTRPPQGNPQGTKRVVKLQPEGNESSPLVLTVACEERGKEVY' A
#
# COMPACT_ATOMS: atom_id res chain seq x y z
N MET A 1 4.68 3.72 -20.02
CA MET A 1 4.84 4.45 -18.74
C MET A 1 4.68 3.44 -17.62
N GLY A 2 5.54 3.46 -16.61
CA GLY A 2 5.52 2.47 -15.52
C GLY A 2 4.66 2.94 -14.35
N ILE A 3 4.19 2.00 -13.53
CA ILE A 3 3.54 2.31 -12.25
C ILE A 3 4.62 2.84 -11.30
N PRO A 4 4.40 3.96 -10.59
CA PRO A 4 5.38 4.49 -9.65
C PRO A 4 5.57 3.52 -8.47
N ASP A 5 6.82 3.42 -8.00
CA ASP A 5 7.14 2.59 -6.85
C ASP A 5 6.68 3.27 -5.56
N VAL A 6 5.66 2.70 -4.94
CA VAL A 6 5.07 3.17 -3.68
C VAL A 6 5.22 2.12 -2.57
N LEU A 7 6.14 1.17 -2.73
CA LEU A 7 6.42 0.16 -1.71
C LEU A 7 7.05 0.83 -0.48
N GLY A 8 6.55 0.49 0.70
CA GLY A 8 6.95 1.10 1.98
C GLY A 8 6.29 2.44 2.29
N PHE A 9 5.56 3.04 1.35
CA PHE A 9 4.80 4.26 1.63
C PHE A 9 3.58 3.98 2.49
N LYS A 10 3.10 5.01 3.19
CA LYS A 10 1.79 4.97 3.85
C LYS A 10 0.71 4.80 2.79
N LEU A 11 -0.38 4.11 3.16
CA LEU A 11 -1.51 3.92 2.25
C LEU A 11 -2.00 5.24 1.65
N GLU A 12 -2.12 6.29 2.46
CA GLU A 12 -2.64 7.61 2.04
C GLU A 12 -1.70 8.32 1.05
N ASP A 13 -0.40 8.31 1.32
CA ASP A 13 0.63 8.82 0.40
C ASP A 13 0.64 8.04 -0.91
N ALA A 14 0.65 6.70 -0.83
CA ALA A 14 0.67 5.84 -2.01
C ALA A 14 -0.57 6.06 -2.90
N VAL A 15 -1.75 6.17 -2.29
CA VAL A 15 -3.00 6.45 -3.02
C VAL A 15 -2.93 7.83 -3.68
N SER A 16 -2.43 8.85 -2.99
CA SER A 16 -2.30 10.19 -3.55
C SER A 16 -1.37 10.21 -4.76
N LEU A 17 -0.18 9.60 -4.63
CA LEU A 17 0.85 9.57 -5.67
C LEU A 17 0.38 8.80 -6.93
N LEU A 18 -0.32 7.68 -6.72
CA LEU A 18 -0.92 6.92 -7.81
C LEU A 18 -2.02 7.72 -8.52
N LYS A 19 -2.86 8.42 -7.77
CA LYS A 19 -3.94 9.24 -8.31
C LYS A 19 -3.41 10.45 -9.08
N GLU A 20 -2.34 11.09 -8.59
CA GLU A 20 -1.62 12.15 -9.30
C GLU A 20 -0.96 11.65 -10.60
N SER A 21 -0.49 10.40 -10.61
CA SER A 21 0.00 9.75 -11.82
C SER A 21 -1.10 9.28 -12.78
N GLY A 22 -2.38 9.46 -12.43
CA GLY A 22 -3.54 9.07 -13.25
C GLY A 22 -3.98 7.60 -13.08
N PHE A 23 -3.46 6.89 -12.08
CA PHE A 23 -3.90 5.53 -11.74
C PHE A 23 -5.06 5.55 -10.74
N THR A 24 -5.94 4.55 -10.86
CA THR A 24 -7.07 4.37 -9.93
C THR A 24 -6.77 3.21 -8.99
N VAL A 25 -6.94 3.40 -7.68
CA VAL A 25 -6.80 2.34 -6.68
C VAL A 25 -8.18 1.80 -6.32
N SER A 26 -8.43 0.50 -6.51
CA SER A 26 -9.75 -0.12 -6.25
C SER A 26 -9.79 -0.91 -4.96
N GLN A 27 -8.73 -1.66 -4.66
CA GLN A 27 -8.71 -2.55 -3.49
C GLN A 27 -7.48 -2.34 -2.62
N VAL A 28 -7.71 -2.31 -1.32
CA VAL A 28 -6.67 -2.30 -0.29
C VAL A 28 -6.79 -3.59 0.51
N LEU A 29 -5.94 -4.56 0.19
CA LEU A 29 -5.81 -5.80 0.95
C LEU A 29 -5.02 -5.53 2.21
N THR A 30 -5.62 -5.75 3.37
CA THR A 30 -4.90 -5.73 4.64
C THR A 30 -4.50 -7.16 4.98
N ARG A 31 -3.19 -7.41 5.17
CA ARG A 31 -2.79 -8.63 5.88
C ARG A 31 -3.34 -8.54 7.32
N PRO A 32 -3.78 -9.66 7.91
CA PRO A 32 -4.26 -9.66 9.29
C PRO A 32 -3.19 -9.03 10.20
N PRO A 33 -3.58 -8.18 11.15
CA PRO A 33 -2.63 -7.51 12.03
C PRO A 33 -1.98 -8.56 12.93
N GLN A 34 -0.80 -9.05 12.54
CA GLN A 34 0.08 -9.75 13.47
C GLN A 34 0.59 -8.68 14.44
N GLY A 35 0.03 -8.61 15.65
CA GLY A 35 0.54 -7.78 16.73
C GLY A 35 -0.20 -6.47 17.00
N ASN A 36 -0.40 -5.58 16.02
CA ASN A 36 -0.92 -4.23 16.29
C ASN A 36 -1.96 -3.71 15.27
N PRO A 37 -3.27 -3.78 15.55
CA PRO A 37 -4.32 -3.28 14.66
C PRO A 37 -4.32 -1.74 14.50
N GLN A 38 -3.63 -1.01 15.38
CA GLN A 38 -3.42 0.45 15.29
C GLN A 38 -2.08 0.84 14.65
N GLY A 39 -1.28 -0.13 14.18
CA GLY A 39 -0.01 0.14 13.50
C GLY A 39 -0.19 0.97 12.22
N THR A 40 0.87 1.67 11.81
CA THR A 40 0.84 2.44 10.55
C THR A 40 0.72 1.45 9.39
N LYS A 41 -0.29 1.65 8.53
CA LYS A 41 -0.49 0.82 7.33
C LYS A 41 0.50 1.25 6.25
N ARG A 42 1.43 0.36 5.92
CA ARG A 42 2.37 0.56 4.81
C ARG A 42 2.10 -0.40 3.67
N VAL A 43 2.27 0.09 2.45
CA VAL A 43 2.15 -0.71 1.25
C VAL A 43 3.32 -1.68 1.19
N VAL A 44 3.02 -2.97 1.24
CA VAL A 44 4.02 -4.04 1.12
C VAL A 44 3.96 -4.72 -0.24
N LYS A 45 2.88 -4.49 -1.00
CA LYS A 45 2.72 -5.01 -2.33
C LYS A 45 1.84 -4.09 -3.15
N LEU A 46 2.19 -3.90 -4.41
CA LEU A 46 1.36 -3.26 -5.41
C LEU A 46 1.19 -4.22 -6.57
N GLN A 47 -0.06 -4.44 -7.01
CA GLN A 47 -0.37 -5.29 -8.15
C GLN A 47 -1.54 -4.68 -8.94
N PRO A 48 -1.45 -4.55 -10.28
CA PRO A 48 -2.60 -4.16 -11.09
C PRO A 48 -3.67 -5.26 -11.13
N GLU A 49 -4.95 -4.89 -11.03
CA GLU A 49 -6.12 -5.78 -11.17
C GLU A 49 -6.44 -6.05 -12.65
N GLY A 50 -5.43 -6.48 -13.42
CA GLY A 50 -5.54 -6.74 -14.86
C GLY A 50 -4.59 -5.91 -15.72
N ASN A 51 -5.06 -5.56 -16.93
CA ASN A 51 -4.27 -4.83 -17.94
C ASN A 51 -3.86 -3.42 -17.48
N GLU A 52 -3.05 -2.72 -18.28
CA GLU A 52 -2.49 -1.38 -17.99
C GLU A 52 -3.52 -0.28 -17.61
N SER A 53 -4.81 -0.47 -17.91
CA SER A 53 -5.90 0.46 -17.53
C SER A 53 -6.81 -0.04 -16.42
N SER A 54 -6.51 -1.20 -15.83
CA SER A 54 -7.24 -1.72 -14.68
C SER A 54 -6.85 -0.99 -13.39
N PRO A 55 -7.73 -0.98 -12.38
CA PRO A 55 -7.39 -0.40 -11.10
C PRO A 55 -6.26 -1.17 -10.41
N LEU A 56 -5.50 -0.48 -9.55
CA LEU A 56 -4.42 -1.05 -8.77
C LEU A 56 -4.95 -1.63 -7.45
N VAL A 57 -4.45 -2.82 -7.11
CA VAL A 57 -4.62 -3.48 -5.83
C VAL A 57 -3.38 -3.22 -4.98
N LEU A 58 -3.58 -2.55 -3.85
CA LEU A 58 -2.55 -2.31 -2.85
C LEU A 58 -2.70 -3.32 -1.74
N THR A 59 -1.63 -4.05 -1.41
CA THR A 59 -1.57 -4.82 -0.17
C THR A 59 -0.82 -4.01 0.86
N VAL A 60 -1.47 -3.75 1.99
CA VAL A 60 -0.86 -3.09 3.14
C VAL A 60 -0.69 -4.06 4.29
N ALA A 61 0.39 -3.87 5.04
CA ALA A 61 0.60 -4.50 6.32
C ALA A 61 0.61 -3.41 7.41
N CYS A 62 0.05 -3.73 8.58
CA CYS A 62 0.33 -2.94 9.76
C CYS A 62 1.78 -3.17 10.14
N GLU A 63 2.57 -2.11 10.19
CA GLU A 63 3.89 -2.19 10.77
C GLU A 63 3.72 -2.58 12.25
N GLU A 64 4.24 -3.75 12.63
CA GLU A 64 4.54 -4.01 14.04
C GLU A 64 5.50 -2.90 14.42
N ARG A 65 5.05 -1.98 15.29
CA ARG A 65 5.91 -0.98 15.91
C ARG A 65 7.10 -1.76 16.46
N GLY A 66 8.20 -1.74 15.72
CA GLY A 66 9.39 -2.50 16.05
C GLY A 66 9.74 -2.14 17.46
N LYS A 67 10.07 -3.14 18.28
CA LYS A 67 10.79 -2.94 19.53
C LYS A 67 11.71 -1.74 19.36
N GLU A 68 11.42 -0.64 20.04
CA GLU A 68 12.48 0.29 20.40
C GLU A 68 13.44 -0.56 21.22
N VAL A 69 14.52 -1.01 20.57
CA VAL A 69 15.63 -1.69 21.22
C VAL A 69 16.33 -0.61 22.06
N TYR A 70 15.90 -0.48 23.32
CA TYR A 70 16.64 0.25 24.36
C TYR A 70 17.70 -0.65 24.98
#